data_AF-J5JUN5-F1
#
_entry.id   AF-J5JUN5-F1
#
_cell.length_a   1.000
_cell.length_b   1.000
_cell.length_c   1.000
_cell.angle_alpha   90.00
_cell.angle_beta   90.00
_cell.angle_gamma   90.00
#
_symmetry.space_group_name_H-M   'P 1'
#
loop_
_entity.id
_entity.type
_entity.pdbx_description
1 polymer ?
#
loop_
_entity_poly.entity_id
_entity_poly.type
_entity_poly.pdbx_seq_one_letter_code
_entity_poly.pdbx_strand_id
1 'polypeptide(L)'
;MTSFLFPATTASQGLRLRNNYGLVYTDIVRASSDALDALSLYRDLLFSQNPDVDSVGFAAFDAHVGDTSCQVRAAMLLDLTRQHRKWASESSRATWLDEYIERLTAVRDKARDTLADLTIKRIHPAKLGIGATEDTPAGILGNLGWSEPDLDRRVNALYQRSAHQLTNAYKLGPADEHEKDMPFSLRTTDSDREGTRTPTSDSESSAFERLTESSFPSEISDVDSVPSSRVSDAGSQTPLSVHPASDTGSQTPLSVHFAEALHILDSDEVSTSSCKTSKDKEQANATSPKSYMSPLLEGPDPAAAWDALDAKMAVRFLVFCFTLSKYKTFGRFAGGVGGRLYPEEAIRIGDAMVADVWNRATPDYKYSKATRRVILEFGALQTWMSELSCAWLCHTAKYSAASPSLGSLMVDTFKTSSKSVSCVSTYVGWLAIRELWAREGYSLIFVDRFFCDNGK
;
A
#
# COMPACT_ATOMS: atom_id res chain seq x y z
N MET A 1 14.66 8.49 -3.17
CA MET A 1 14.77 8.13 -4.58
C MET A 1 14.36 6.68 -4.79
N THR A 2 13.21 6.31 -4.25
CA THR A 2 12.58 5.00 -4.43
C THR A 2 12.29 4.75 -5.90
N SER A 3 11.85 5.79 -6.62
CA SER A 3 11.67 5.80 -8.08
C SER A 3 12.98 5.67 -8.89
N PHE A 4 14.14 5.74 -8.22
CA PHE A 4 15.45 5.53 -8.85
C PHE A 4 15.84 4.04 -8.82
N LEU A 5 15.63 3.36 -7.69
CA LEU A 5 15.79 1.90 -7.59
C LEU A 5 14.71 1.16 -8.38
N PHE A 6 13.49 1.70 -8.38
CA PHE A 6 12.30 1.12 -8.96
C PHE A 6 11.61 2.15 -9.87
N PRO A 7 11.85 2.14 -11.19
CA PRO A 7 11.30 3.15 -12.08
C PRO A 7 9.77 3.22 -12.03
N ALA A 8 9.25 4.36 -11.61
CA ALA A 8 7.81 4.67 -11.57
C ALA A 8 7.30 5.30 -12.89
N THR A 9 8.20 5.62 -13.82
CA THR A 9 7.90 6.22 -15.12
C THR A 9 8.83 5.66 -16.19
N THR A 10 8.38 5.59 -17.44
CA THR A 10 9.21 5.25 -18.62
C THR A 10 10.10 6.39 -19.08
N ALA A 11 9.89 7.61 -18.56
CA ALA A 11 10.68 8.78 -18.91
C ALA A 11 12.17 8.60 -18.56
N SER A 12 13.03 9.01 -19.50
CA SER A 12 14.48 9.03 -19.27
C SER A 12 14.81 9.88 -18.05
N GLN A 13 15.41 9.25 -17.05
CA GLN A 13 15.94 9.94 -15.89
C GLN A 13 17.30 10.53 -16.30
N GLY A 14 17.32 11.84 -16.56
CA GLY A 14 18.50 12.55 -17.08
C GLY A 14 19.77 12.36 -16.23
N LEU A 15 20.91 12.74 -16.81
CA LEU A 15 22.25 12.54 -16.23
C LEU A 15 22.38 13.15 -14.82
N ARG A 16 23.16 12.47 -13.99
CA ARG A 16 23.49 12.90 -12.63
C ARG A 16 24.88 13.48 -12.64
N LEU A 17 24.98 14.77 -12.39
CA LEU A 17 26.25 15.47 -12.27
C LEU A 17 27.04 14.97 -11.05
N ARG A 18 28.36 14.86 -11.18
CA ARG A 18 29.29 14.44 -10.11
C ARG A 18 29.06 15.18 -8.81
N ASN A 19 28.85 16.49 -8.87
CA ASN A 19 28.65 17.31 -7.67
C ASN A 19 27.38 16.94 -6.89
N ASN A 20 26.47 16.16 -7.47
CA ASN A 20 25.26 15.66 -6.79
C ASN A 20 25.40 14.22 -6.30
N TYR A 21 26.54 13.54 -6.52
CA TYR A 21 26.70 12.14 -6.10
C TYR A 21 26.46 11.93 -4.61
N GLY A 22 26.89 12.87 -3.75
CA GLY A 22 26.60 12.80 -2.31
C GLY A 22 25.11 12.66 -1.99
N LEU A 23 24.27 13.47 -2.66
CA LEU A 23 22.81 13.40 -2.52
C LEU A 23 22.23 12.13 -3.14
N VAL A 24 22.72 11.73 -4.32
CA VAL A 24 22.24 10.52 -5.01
C VAL A 24 22.48 9.27 -4.16
N TYR A 25 23.69 9.08 -3.63
CA TYR A 25 23.98 7.93 -2.76
C TYR A 25 23.20 7.99 -1.46
N THR A 26 23.02 9.16 -0.85
CA THR A 26 22.15 9.31 0.34
C THR A 26 20.73 8.87 0.05
N ASP A 27 20.16 9.30 -1.07
CA ASP A 27 18.80 8.95 -1.42
C ASP A 27 18.65 7.47 -1.84
N ILE A 28 19.71 6.84 -2.38
CA ILE A 28 19.78 5.39 -2.65
C ILE A 28 19.79 4.63 -1.33
N VAL A 29 20.65 5.00 -0.37
CA VAL A 29 20.72 4.36 0.95
C VAL A 29 19.36 4.40 1.64
N ARG A 30 18.69 5.56 1.64
CA ARG A 30 17.34 5.70 2.17
C ARG A 30 16.35 4.79 1.45
N ALA A 31 16.31 4.85 0.12
CA ALA A 31 15.36 4.09 -0.68
C ALA A 31 15.56 2.56 -0.53
N SER A 32 16.80 2.09 -0.49
CA SER A 32 17.12 0.69 -0.22
C SER A 32 16.68 0.30 1.20
N SER A 33 16.92 1.15 2.19
CA SER A 33 16.47 0.90 3.57
C SER A 33 14.93 0.82 3.66
N ASP A 34 14.22 1.77 3.05
CA ASP A 34 12.76 1.76 3.03
C ASP A 34 12.21 0.49 2.34
N ALA A 35 12.86 0.05 1.27
CA ALA A 35 12.49 -1.18 0.57
C ALA A 35 12.79 -2.43 1.41
N LEU A 36 13.92 -2.48 2.12
CA LEU A 36 14.25 -3.57 3.04
C LEU A 36 13.24 -3.67 4.18
N ASP A 37 12.87 -2.55 4.79
CA ASP A 37 11.84 -2.50 5.84
C ASP A 37 10.51 -3.05 5.31
N ALA A 38 10.08 -2.56 4.13
CA ALA A 38 8.83 -2.98 3.49
C ALA A 38 8.79 -4.48 3.19
N LEU A 39 9.84 -5.01 2.54
CA LEU A 39 9.88 -6.41 2.11
C LEU A 39 10.08 -7.37 3.29
N SER A 40 10.85 -6.98 4.29
CA SER A 40 11.02 -7.79 5.52
C SER A 40 9.71 -7.87 6.29
N LEU A 41 9.04 -6.72 6.49
CA LEU A 41 7.73 -6.71 7.15
C LEU A 41 6.69 -7.51 6.38
N TYR A 42 6.68 -7.42 5.04
CA TYR A 42 5.77 -8.22 4.22
C TYR A 42 6.08 -9.72 4.28
N ARG A 43 7.37 -10.10 4.30
CA ARG A 43 7.79 -11.49 4.53
C ARG A 43 7.25 -12.00 5.85
N ASP A 44 7.34 -11.20 6.91
CA ASP A 44 6.78 -11.56 8.22
C ASP A 44 5.25 -11.70 8.13
N LEU A 45 4.54 -10.82 7.44
CA LEU A 45 3.10 -10.94 7.21
C LEU A 45 2.72 -12.22 6.44
N LEU A 46 3.57 -12.74 5.56
CA LEU A 46 3.30 -13.98 4.82
C LEU A 46 3.44 -15.22 5.70
N PHE A 47 4.45 -15.26 6.59
CA PHE A 47 4.83 -16.48 7.31
C PHE A 47 4.46 -16.48 8.80
N SER A 48 4.11 -15.33 9.38
CA SER A 48 3.73 -15.24 10.80
C SER A 48 2.40 -15.95 11.06
N GLN A 49 2.43 -16.97 11.93
CA GLN A 49 1.23 -17.65 12.39
C GLN A 49 0.53 -16.90 13.53
N ASN A 50 1.30 -16.12 14.30
CA ASN A 50 0.80 -15.23 15.36
C ASN A 50 1.44 -13.86 15.14
N PRO A 51 0.72 -12.86 14.60
CA PRO A 51 1.26 -11.51 14.51
C PRO A 51 1.54 -10.99 15.92
N ASP A 52 2.76 -10.50 16.14
CA ASP A 52 3.09 -9.75 17.35
C ASP A 52 2.09 -8.61 17.52
N VAL A 53 1.55 -8.44 18.72
CA VAL A 53 0.54 -7.41 19.04
C VAL A 53 1.12 -6.01 18.84
N ASP A 54 2.45 -5.88 18.96
CA ASP A 54 3.18 -4.63 18.73
C ASP A 54 3.63 -4.45 17.28
N SER A 55 3.35 -5.40 16.38
CA SER A 55 3.66 -5.27 14.96
C SER A 55 2.74 -4.23 14.29
N VAL A 56 3.35 -3.28 13.57
CA VAL A 56 2.60 -2.32 12.73
C VAL A 56 1.81 -3.06 11.63
N GLY A 57 2.25 -4.25 11.23
CA GLY A 57 1.53 -5.13 10.30
C GLY A 57 1.07 -4.44 9.01
N PHE A 58 -0.19 -4.70 8.62
CA PHE A 58 -0.79 -4.10 7.41
C PHE A 58 -0.85 -2.57 7.45
N ALA A 59 -0.89 -1.94 8.63
CA ALA A 59 -0.97 -0.48 8.74
C ALA A 59 0.30 0.21 8.21
N ALA A 60 1.43 -0.51 8.15
CA ALA A 60 2.68 0.03 7.59
C ALA A 60 2.57 0.33 6.10
N PHE A 61 1.64 -0.31 5.38
CA PHE A 61 1.42 -0.14 3.95
C PHE A 61 0.24 0.80 3.65
N ASP A 62 -0.26 1.49 4.68
CA ASP A 62 -1.41 2.37 4.58
C ASP A 62 -1.08 3.74 3.93
N ALA A 63 -0.85 3.73 2.61
CA ALA A 63 -0.59 4.93 1.84
C ALA A 63 -1.86 5.82 1.72
N HIS A 64 -2.11 6.66 2.73
CA HIS A 64 -3.16 7.70 2.74
C HIS A 64 -2.56 9.07 2.44
N VAL A 65 -2.28 9.34 1.17
CA VAL A 65 -1.82 10.69 0.80
C VAL A 65 -2.62 11.18 -0.40
N GLY A 66 -3.53 12.10 -0.13
CA GLY A 66 -4.11 13.00 -1.13
C GLY A 66 -5.17 12.43 -2.08
N ASP A 67 -5.24 11.11 -2.28
CA ASP A 67 -6.12 10.53 -3.30
C ASP A 67 -7.31 9.77 -2.71
N THR A 68 -8.50 10.09 -3.22
CA THR A 68 -9.75 9.36 -3.04
C THR A 68 -9.61 7.94 -3.59
N SER A 69 -9.16 6.97 -2.78
CA SER A 69 -9.20 5.50 -3.02
C SER A 69 -8.37 4.70 -2.00
N CYS A 70 -8.21 5.18 -0.76
CA CYS A 70 -7.41 4.45 0.25
C CYS A 70 -7.94 3.03 0.51
N GLN A 71 -9.27 2.86 0.45
CA GLN A 71 -9.94 1.56 0.52
C GLN A 71 -9.53 0.60 -0.61
N VAL A 72 -9.20 1.13 -1.80
CA VAL A 72 -8.77 0.33 -2.95
C VAL A 72 -7.40 -0.26 -2.67
N ARG A 73 -6.43 0.55 -2.20
CA ARG A 73 -5.08 0.06 -1.88
C ARG A 73 -5.06 -0.95 -0.75
N ALA A 74 -5.90 -0.75 0.27
CA ALA A 74 -6.07 -1.73 1.34
C ALA A 74 -6.63 -3.07 0.79
N ALA A 75 -7.62 -3.01 -0.11
CA ALA A 75 -8.17 -4.19 -0.75
C ALA A 75 -7.16 -4.91 -1.66
N MET A 76 -6.37 -4.16 -2.43
CA MET A 76 -5.26 -4.69 -3.25
C MET A 76 -4.22 -5.42 -2.40
N LEU A 77 -3.80 -4.82 -1.29
CA LEU A 77 -2.82 -5.43 -0.38
C LEU A 77 -3.37 -6.72 0.22
N LEU A 78 -4.63 -6.74 0.64
CA LEU A 78 -5.27 -7.93 1.17
C LEU A 78 -5.37 -9.03 0.10
N ASP A 79 -5.79 -8.69 -1.11
CA ASP A 79 -5.88 -9.61 -2.24
C ASP A 79 -4.51 -10.23 -2.56
N LEU A 80 -3.48 -9.38 -2.77
CA LEU A 80 -2.10 -9.81 -2.99
C LEU A 80 -1.61 -10.75 -1.88
N THR A 81 -1.80 -10.34 -0.62
CA THR A 81 -1.33 -11.12 0.54
C THR A 81 -2.02 -12.48 0.62
N ARG A 82 -3.31 -12.57 0.34
CA ARG A 82 -4.05 -13.85 0.36
C ARG A 82 -3.54 -14.80 -0.72
N GLN A 83 -3.31 -14.30 -1.93
CA GLN A 83 -2.76 -15.12 -3.02
C GLN A 83 -1.36 -15.63 -2.66
N HIS A 84 -0.48 -14.76 -2.19
CA HIS A 84 0.86 -15.14 -1.77
C HIS A 84 0.87 -16.06 -0.55
N ARG A 85 -0.02 -15.89 0.44
CA ARG A 85 -0.17 -16.83 1.57
C ARG A 85 -0.64 -18.21 1.10
N LYS A 86 -1.56 -18.27 0.14
CA LYS A 86 -2.01 -19.53 -0.45
C LYS A 86 -0.83 -20.26 -1.09
N TRP A 87 -0.02 -19.58 -1.89
CA TRP A 87 1.18 -20.16 -2.51
C TRP A 87 2.28 -20.50 -1.48
N ALA A 88 2.42 -19.68 -0.44
CA ALA A 88 3.37 -19.90 0.63
C ALA A 88 2.97 -21.05 1.57
N SER A 89 1.70 -21.47 1.61
CA SER A 89 1.22 -22.48 2.55
C SER A 89 1.95 -23.84 2.46
N GLU A 90 2.46 -24.18 1.28
CA GLU A 90 3.24 -25.41 1.01
C GLU A 90 4.76 -25.18 1.04
N SER A 91 5.19 -23.96 1.38
CA SER A 91 6.56 -23.51 1.29
C SER A 91 7.04 -22.89 2.60
N SER A 92 8.29 -23.17 2.95
CA SER A 92 8.94 -22.52 4.11
C SER A 92 9.57 -21.18 3.75
N ARG A 93 9.60 -20.82 2.45
CA ARG A 93 10.41 -19.73 1.92
C ARG A 93 9.77 -19.07 0.71
N ALA A 94 9.91 -17.74 0.62
CA ALA A 94 9.59 -16.95 -0.55
C ALA A 94 10.90 -16.49 -1.20
N THR A 95 11.40 -17.24 -2.18
CA THR A 95 12.73 -17.04 -2.80
C THR A 95 12.87 -15.65 -3.41
N TRP A 96 11.79 -15.15 -4.02
CA TRP A 96 11.76 -13.82 -4.60
C TRP A 96 11.97 -12.71 -3.56
N LEU A 97 11.32 -12.79 -2.39
CA LEU A 97 11.50 -11.80 -1.33
C LEU A 97 12.94 -11.83 -0.81
N ASP A 98 13.46 -13.03 -0.58
CA ASP A 98 14.82 -13.19 -0.06
C ASP A 98 15.87 -12.65 -1.04
N GLU A 99 15.70 -12.90 -2.34
CA GLU A 99 16.60 -12.38 -3.37
C GLU A 99 16.58 -10.85 -3.45
N TYR A 100 15.39 -10.23 -3.38
CA TYR A 100 15.28 -8.77 -3.33
C TYR A 100 15.91 -8.20 -2.06
N ILE A 101 15.65 -8.80 -0.89
CA ILE A 101 16.21 -8.35 0.40
C ILE A 101 17.74 -8.45 0.38
N GLU A 102 18.31 -9.56 -0.10
CA GLU A 102 19.75 -9.75 -0.19
C GLU A 102 20.40 -8.71 -1.11
N ARG A 103 19.86 -8.53 -2.32
CA ARG A 103 20.39 -7.56 -3.30
C ARG A 103 20.26 -6.12 -2.81
N LEU A 104 19.12 -5.74 -2.22
CA LEU A 104 18.93 -4.39 -1.69
C LEU A 104 19.85 -4.10 -0.49
N THR A 105 20.15 -5.11 0.33
CA THR A 105 21.14 -5.01 1.42
C THR A 105 22.52 -4.70 0.84
N ALA A 106 22.96 -5.47 -0.15
CA ALA A 106 24.24 -5.24 -0.81
C ALA A 106 24.32 -3.85 -1.47
N VAL A 107 23.25 -3.38 -2.10
CA VAL A 107 23.17 -2.04 -2.72
C VAL A 107 23.27 -0.94 -1.67
N ARG A 108 22.54 -1.05 -0.55
CA ARG A 108 22.59 -0.08 0.54
C ARG A 108 24.00 0.04 1.11
N ASP A 109 24.62 -1.10 1.39
CA ASP A 109 25.93 -1.15 2.05
C ASP A 109 27.02 -0.62 1.09
N LYS A 110 27.00 -1.06 -0.17
CA LYS A 110 27.92 -0.55 -1.20
C LYS A 110 27.72 0.94 -1.50
N ALA A 111 26.49 1.46 -1.43
CA ALA A 111 26.21 2.89 -1.59
C ALA A 111 26.82 3.71 -0.43
N ARG A 112 26.75 3.21 0.80
CA ARG A 112 27.43 3.83 1.97
C ARG A 112 28.94 3.82 1.81
N ASP A 113 29.51 2.69 1.42
CA ASP A 113 30.96 2.56 1.18
C ASP A 113 31.45 3.49 0.07
N THR A 114 30.70 3.54 -1.04
CA THR A 114 31.01 4.43 -2.17
C THR A 114 30.95 5.90 -1.75
N LEU A 115 29.96 6.27 -0.92
CA LEU A 115 29.85 7.63 -0.38
C LEU A 115 31.03 7.99 0.54
N ALA A 116 31.47 7.07 1.40
CA ALA A 116 32.68 7.23 2.21
C ALA A 116 33.93 7.36 1.34
N ASP A 117 34.06 6.54 0.30
CA ASP A 117 35.18 6.57 -0.63
C ASP A 117 35.27 7.90 -1.36
N LEU A 118 34.14 8.42 -1.83
CA LEU A 118 34.06 9.71 -2.53
C LEU A 118 34.35 10.89 -1.60
N THR A 119 33.81 10.88 -0.38
CA THR A 119 33.75 12.08 0.46
C THR A 119 34.78 12.12 1.59
N ILE A 120 35.13 10.97 2.16
CA ILE A 120 36.12 10.83 3.24
C ILE A 120 37.47 10.46 2.66
N LYS A 121 37.56 9.35 1.90
CA LYS A 121 38.83 8.89 1.29
C LYS A 121 39.22 9.69 0.06
N ARG A 122 38.33 10.53 -0.46
CA ARG A 122 38.52 11.40 -1.64
C ARG A 122 39.00 10.64 -2.87
N ILE A 123 38.48 9.43 -3.07
CA ILE A 123 38.74 8.63 -4.26
C ILE A 123 37.98 9.27 -5.43
N HIS A 124 38.67 9.46 -6.55
CA HIS A 124 38.08 10.01 -7.75
C HIS A 124 37.00 9.06 -8.32
N PRO A 125 35.80 9.55 -8.74
CA PRO A 125 34.70 8.68 -9.21
C PRO A 125 35.09 7.65 -10.27
N ALA A 126 35.93 8.02 -11.22
CA ALA A 126 36.41 7.11 -12.27
C ALA A 126 37.13 5.86 -11.72
N LYS A 127 37.83 5.97 -10.58
CA LYS A 127 38.49 4.83 -9.93
C LYS A 127 37.51 3.89 -9.24
N LEU A 128 36.31 4.38 -8.94
CA LEU A 128 35.21 3.62 -8.39
C LEU A 128 34.32 3.05 -9.48
N GLY A 129 34.63 3.26 -10.77
CA GLY A 129 33.83 2.78 -11.90
C GLY A 129 32.54 3.57 -12.15
N ILE A 130 32.49 4.83 -11.69
CA ILE A 130 31.37 5.76 -11.88
C ILE A 130 31.83 6.93 -12.75
N GLY A 131 30.91 7.54 -13.50
CA GLY A 131 31.20 8.65 -14.40
C GLY A 131 31.98 9.79 -13.74
N ALA A 132 33.04 10.26 -14.41
CA ALA A 132 33.96 11.27 -13.86
C ALA A 132 33.34 12.66 -13.71
N THR A 133 32.39 13.00 -14.58
CA THR A 133 31.71 14.30 -14.66
C THR A 133 30.22 14.16 -14.42
N GLU A 134 29.63 13.13 -15.01
CA GLU A 134 28.24 12.77 -14.88
C GLU A 134 28.06 11.28 -15.19
N ASP A 135 26.95 10.71 -14.72
CA ASP A 135 26.59 9.34 -15.00
C ASP A 135 25.07 9.20 -15.17
N THR A 136 24.67 8.13 -15.85
CA THR A 136 23.27 7.73 -15.96
C THR A 136 22.80 7.06 -14.66
N PRO A 137 21.50 7.13 -14.33
CA PRO A 137 20.92 6.34 -13.24
C PRO A 137 21.24 4.85 -13.35
N ALA A 138 21.13 4.28 -14.54
CA ALA A 138 21.46 2.88 -14.81
C ALA A 138 22.95 2.57 -14.57
N GLY A 139 23.86 3.48 -14.93
CA GLY A 139 25.30 3.34 -14.68
C GLY A 139 25.63 3.36 -13.20
N ILE A 140 25.05 4.30 -12.43
CA ILE A 140 25.21 4.36 -10.96
C ILE A 140 24.68 3.08 -10.30
N LEU A 141 23.50 2.61 -10.70
CA LEU A 141 22.90 1.40 -10.15
C LEU A 141 23.68 0.14 -10.54
N GLY A 142 24.11 0.04 -11.79
CA GLY A 142 24.96 -1.05 -12.27
C GLY A 142 26.29 -1.09 -11.52
N ASN A 143 26.88 0.07 -11.22
CA ASN A 143 28.07 0.16 -10.37
C ASN A 143 27.81 -0.39 -8.96
N LEU A 144 26.62 -0.12 -8.40
CA LEU A 144 26.19 -0.68 -7.12
C LEU A 144 25.82 -2.17 -7.17
N GLY A 145 25.83 -2.79 -8.35
CA GLY A 145 25.38 -4.18 -8.55
C GLY A 145 23.86 -4.32 -8.56
N TRP A 146 23.12 -3.22 -8.71
CA TRP A 146 21.67 -3.25 -8.79
C TRP A 146 21.19 -3.42 -10.23
N SER A 147 20.40 -4.48 -10.42
CA SER A 147 19.43 -4.62 -11.48
C SER A 147 18.20 -5.29 -10.89
N GLU A 148 17.00 -4.85 -11.28
CA GLU A 148 15.77 -5.48 -10.82
C GLU A 148 15.78 -6.97 -11.25
N PRO A 149 15.68 -7.92 -10.29
CA PRO A 149 15.65 -9.35 -10.57
C PRO A 149 14.58 -9.70 -11.60
N ASP A 150 14.98 -10.45 -12.63
CA ASP A 150 14.05 -11.01 -13.61
C ASP A 150 13.67 -12.42 -13.17
N LEU A 151 12.56 -12.50 -12.42
CA LEU A 151 12.09 -13.73 -11.79
C LEU A 151 11.00 -14.38 -12.62
N ASP A 152 11.04 -15.70 -12.66
CA ASP A 152 10.04 -16.51 -13.33
C ASP A 152 8.69 -16.40 -12.60
N ARG A 153 7.63 -16.11 -13.37
CA ARG A 153 6.25 -15.91 -12.86
C ARG A 153 5.54 -17.22 -12.50
N ARG A 154 6.26 -18.32 -12.31
CA ARG A 154 5.70 -19.59 -11.83
C ARG A 154 5.75 -19.67 -10.32
N VAL A 155 4.67 -20.14 -9.70
CA VAL A 155 4.58 -20.35 -8.24
C VAL A 155 5.78 -21.13 -7.69
N ASN A 156 6.18 -22.22 -8.34
CA ASN A 156 7.31 -23.05 -7.91
C ASN A 156 8.68 -22.36 -7.99
N ALA A 157 8.80 -21.29 -8.79
CA ALA A 157 10.02 -20.49 -8.86
C ALA A 157 10.07 -19.45 -7.72
N LEU A 158 8.92 -18.90 -7.35
CA LEU A 158 8.76 -17.92 -6.27
C LEU A 158 8.70 -18.56 -4.87
N TYR A 159 8.23 -19.81 -4.80
CA TYR A 159 8.01 -20.57 -3.57
C TYR A 159 8.63 -21.95 -3.72
N GLN A 160 9.75 -22.16 -3.03
CA GLN A 160 10.41 -23.45 -3.02
C GLN A 160 9.63 -24.38 -2.10
N ARG A 161 9.07 -25.47 -2.66
CA ARG A 161 8.37 -26.48 -1.86
C ARG A 161 9.36 -27.20 -0.96
N SER A 162 8.99 -27.36 0.31
CA SER A 162 9.76 -28.17 1.25
C SER A 162 9.69 -29.64 0.81
N ALA A 163 10.82 -30.27 0.48
CA ALA A 163 10.88 -31.67 0.04
C ALA A 163 10.38 -32.70 1.08
N HIS A 164 10.09 -32.26 2.32
CA HIS A 164 9.78 -33.13 3.45
C HIS A 164 8.33 -33.63 3.57
N GLN A 165 7.41 -33.26 2.67
CA GLN A 165 6.02 -33.78 2.75
C GLN A 165 5.76 -35.04 1.91
N LEU A 166 6.71 -35.50 1.09
CA LEU A 166 6.52 -36.67 0.23
C LEU A 166 6.90 -38.02 0.86
N THR A 167 7.47 -38.06 2.07
CA THR A 167 7.95 -39.32 2.68
C THR A 167 6.98 -40.02 3.64
N ASN A 168 5.81 -39.45 3.94
CA ASN A 168 4.88 -40.06 4.90
C ASN A 168 3.64 -40.74 4.26
N ALA A 169 3.52 -40.80 2.93
CA ALA A 169 2.35 -41.38 2.28
C ALA A 169 2.49 -42.86 1.84
N TYR A 170 3.68 -43.48 1.93
CA TYR A 170 3.88 -44.87 1.52
C TYR A 170 4.82 -45.64 2.45
N LYS A 171 4.43 -45.81 3.72
CA LYS A 171 4.85 -46.99 4.50
C LYS A 171 3.65 -47.93 4.61
N LEU A 172 3.36 -48.65 3.52
CA LEU A 172 2.66 -49.93 3.62
C LEU A 172 3.62 -50.88 4.35
N GLY A 173 3.32 -51.18 5.61
CA GLY A 173 3.97 -52.26 6.33
C GLY A 173 3.63 -53.60 5.66
N PRO A 174 4.55 -54.59 5.69
CA PRO A 174 4.26 -55.91 5.16
C PRO A 174 3.12 -56.55 5.96
N ALA A 175 2.16 -57.12 5.25
CA ALA A 175 1.07 -57.90 5.82
C ALA A 175 1.65 -59.14 6.49
N ASP A 176 1.40 -59.26 7.80
CA ASP A 176 1.61 -60.50 8.53
C ASP A 176 0.35 -61.35 8.35
N GLU A 177 0.54 -62.51 7.70
CA GLU A 177 -0.43 -63.57 7.61
C GLU A 177 -0.58 -64.23 8.99
N HIS A 178 -1.77 -64.14 9.60
CA HIS A 178 -2.21 -65.20 10.49
C HIS A 178 -3.73 -65.36 10.46
N GLU A 179 -4.13 -66.25 9.59
CA GLU A 179 -5.42 -66.92 9.52
C GLU A 179 -5.52 -67.93 10.67
N LYS A 180 -6.59 -67.86 11.48
CA LYS A 180 -7.38 -69.00 12.00
C LYS A 180 -8.46 -68.57 13.00
N ASP A 181 -9.69 -68.87 12.60
CA ASP A 181 -10.80 -69.46 13.40
C ASP A 181 -12.15 -68.73 13.29
N MET A 182 -12.95 -69.33 12.40
CA MET A 182 -14.41 -69.31 12.24
C MET A 182 -15.13 -69.86 13.51
N PRO A 183 -16.48 -69.70 13.70
CA PRO A 183 -17.47 -69.80 12.64
C PRO A 183 -18.74 -68.93 12.69
N PHE A 184 -19.34 -68.90 11.50
CA PHE A 184 -20.70 -68.56 11.12
C PHE A 184 -21.80 -69.01 12.11
N SER A 185 -22.81 -68.15 12.25
CA SER A 185 -24.21 -68.60 12.28
C SER A 185 -25.12 -67.61 11.55
N LEU A 186 -25.74 -68.15 10.49
CA LEU A 186 -26.89 -67.62 9.77
C LEU A 186 -28.11 -67.50 10.69
N ARG A 187 -28.86 -66.40 10.56
CA ARG A 187 -30.33 -66.46 10.64
C ARG A 187 -30.97 -65.31 9.86
N THR A 188 -31.59 -65.69 8.77
CA THR A 188 -32.65 -64.97 8.05
C THR A 188 -33.96 -65.04 8.84
N THR A 189 -34.82 -64.03 8.71
CA THR A 189 -36.26 -64.19 8.40
C THR A 189 -36.93 -62.84 8.15
N ASP A 190 -37.60 -62.78 7.00
CA ASP A 190 -38.54 -61.76 6.54
C ASP A 190 -39.78 -61.63 7.43
N SER A 191 -40.47 -60.48 7.36
CA SER A 191 -41.94 -60.40 7.39
C SER A 191 -42.42 -58.97 7.10
N ASP A 192 -43.04 -58.81 5.94
CA ASP A 192 -43.84 -57.68 5.48
C ASP A 192 -45.00 -57.29 6.42
N ARG A 193 -45.42 -56.00 6.38
CA ARG A 193 -46.85 -55.66 6.23
C ARG A 193 -47.10 -54.19 5.82
N GLU A 194 -47.84 -54.07 4.72
CA GLU A 194 -48.40 -52.86 4.10
C GLU A 194 -49.61 -52.24 4.85
N GLY A 195 -49.88 -50.96 4.52
CA GLY A 195 -51.22 -50.34 4.40
C GLY A 195 -51.76 -49.67 5.69
N THR A 196 -52.41 -48.50 5.71
CA THR A 196 -53.20 -47.78 4.69
C THR A 196 -53.45 -46.33 5.17
N ARG A 197 -53.65 -45.39 4.23
CA ARG A 197 -54.18 -44.01 4.40
C ARG A 197 -55.62 -44.03 4.99
N THR A 198 -56.30 -43.00 5.54
CA THR A 198 -56.52 -41.57 5.17
C THR A 198 -57.44 -40.91 6.28
N PRO A 199 -58.02 -39.68 6.19
CA PRO A 199 -57.93 -38.63 7.22
C PRO A 199 -59.28 -38.12 7.80
N THR A 200 -59.25 -37.09 8.66
CA THR A 200 -60.29 -36.08 9.06
C THR A 200 -59.71 -35.29 10.26
N SER A 201 -60.01 -34.04 10.64
CA SER A 201 -61.04 -33.03 10.33
C SER A 201 -60.66 -31.71 11.06
N ASP A 202 -60.80 -30.56 10.39
CA ASP A 202 -61.37 -29.24 10.77
C ASP A 202 -61.27 -28.68 12.21
N SER A 203 -60.69 -27.48 12.42
CA SER A 203 -61.35 -26.16 12.72
C SER A 203 -61.00 -25.69 14.16
N GLU A 204 -60.88 -24.44 14.61
CA GLU A 204 -61.31 -23.09 14.19
C GLU A 204 -60.33 -21.98 14.66
N SER A 205 -60.58 -20.77 14.14
CA SER A 205 -60.17 -19.38 14.49
C SER A 205 -60.24 -19.02 15.99
N SER A 206 -59.63 -17.96 16.56
CA SER A 206 -59.82 -16.53 16.23
C SER A 206 -58.95 -15.55 17.07
N ALA A 207 -58.65 -14.38 16.47
CA ALA A 207 -58.59 -12.99 17.00
C ALA A 207 -57.73 -12.63 18.26
N PHE A 208 -56.72 -11.74 18.16
CA PHE A 208 -56.75 -10.25 18.15
C PHE A 208 -57.02 -9.62 19.53
N GLU A 209 -56.01 -8.98 20.14
CA GLU A 209 -56.14 -7.63 20.74
C GLU A 209 -54.79 -7.00 21.12
N ARG A 210 -54.78 -5.67 21.07
CA ARG A 210 -53.66 -4.71 21.10
C ARG A 210 -54.03 -3.65 22.14
N LEU A 211 -53.06 -2.78 22.52
CA LEU A 211 -53.19 -1.51 23.31
C LEU A 211 -53.01 -1.71 24.84
N THR A 212 -52.43 -0.81 25.65
CA THR A 212 -51.98 0.59 25.52
C THR A 212 -51.14 1.03 26.73
N GLU A 213 -50.47 2.18 26.58
CA GLU A 213 -49.72 2.99 27.54
C GLU A 213 -50.51 3.50 28.77
N SER A 214 -49.79 3.85 29.86
CA SER A 214 -49.86 5.13 30.62
C SER A 214 -49.16 4.96 31.98
N SER A 215 -48.13 5.75 32.32
CA SER A 215 -48.10 7.06 33.02
C SER A 215 -47.90 6.97 34.54
N PHE A 216 -47.05 7.90 35.02
CA PHE A 216 -46.50 8.14 36.36
C PHE A 216 -47.53 8.43 37.48
N PRO A 217 -47.07 8.55 38.74
CA PRO A 217 -46.84 9.90 39.27
C PRO A 217 -45.56 10.09 40.12
N SER A 218 -45.20 11.37 40.27
CA SER A 218 -44.07 11.96 40.99
C SER A 218 -44.44 12.41 42.42
N GLU A 219 -43.48 12.42 43.35
CA GLU A 219 -43.33 13.32 44.53
C GLU A 219 -41.82 13.38 44.86
N ILE A 220 -41.05 14.44 44.58
CA ILE A 220 -40.81 15.73 45.29
C ILE A 220 -40.30 15.59 46.74
N SER A 221 -39.01 15.89 46.94
CA SER A 221 -38.55 16.81 48.00
C SER A 221 -37.10 17.26 47.74
N ASP A 222 -36.93 18.57 47.53
CA ASP A 222 -35.66 19.31 47.44
C ASP A 222 -35.04 19.58 48.83
N VAL A 223 -33.70 19.57 48.94
CA VAL A 223 -32.92 20.53 49.76
C VAL A 223 -31.53 20.74 49.13
N ASP A 224 -31.19 22.02 48.91
CA ASP A 224 -29.96 22.61 48.37
C ASP A 224 -28.66 22.31 49.15
N SER A 225 -27.51 22.29 48.45
CA SER A 225 -26.31 23.12 48.77
C SER A 225 -25.17 22.96 47.75
N VAL A 226 -24.53 24.08 47.43
CA VAL A 226 -23.48 24.34 46.42
C VAL A 226 -22.04 24.01 46.97
N PRO A 227 -20.93 24.34 46.27
CA PRO A 227 -20.04 23.43 45.55
C PRO A 227 -18.70 23.14 46.26
N SER A 228 -18.06 21.99 46.01
CA SER A 228 -16.63 21.85 46.30
C SER A 228 -15.93 20.73 45.52
N SER A 229 -15.00 21.19 44.68
CA SER A 229 -13.62 20.72 44.46
C SER A 229 -13.24 19.23 44.37
N ARG A 230 -12.33 19.01 43.39
CA ARG A 230 -11.22 18.05 43.31
C ARG A 230 -11.44 16.64 42.75
N VAL A 231 -10.85 16.48 41.56
CA VAL A 231 -9.76 15.54 41.17
C VAL A 231 -10.06 14.03 41.07
N SER A 232 -9.57 13.48 39.94
CA SER A 232 -9.32 12.07 39.58
C SER A 232 -10.54 11.23 39.17
N ASP A 233 -10.50 10.33 38.18
CA ASP A 233 -9.46 9.95 37.21
C ASP A 233 -10.11 9.07 36.12
N ALA A 234 -9.34 8.82 35.06
CA ALA A 234 -9.39 7.66 34.16
C ALA A 234 -10.51 7.56 33.10
N GLY A 235 -10.09 7.75 31.84
CA GLY A 235 -10.88 7.46 30.64
C GLY A 235 -10.02 7.42 29.37
N SER A 236 -8.94 6.64 29.41
CA SER A 236 -8.21 6.01 28.30
C SER A 236 -8.38 6.60 26.88
N GLN A 237 -7.37 7.35 26.43
CA GLN A 237 -7.01 7.45 25.01
C GLN A 237 -5.53 7.10 24.85
N THR A 238 -5.24 6.02 24.14
CA THR A 238 -3.93 5.73 23.57
C THR A 238 -4.02 5.88 22.05
N PRO A 239 -3.10 6.64 21.45
CA PRO A 239 -2.41 6.18 20.26
C PRO A 239 -0.92 6.05 20.58
N LEU A 240 -0.40 4.84 20.46
CA LEU A 240 1.03 4.53 20.57
C LEU A 240 1.77 5.14 19.37
N SER A 241 2.35 6.33 19.57
CA SER A 241 3.53 6.77 18.82
C SER A 241 4.72 6.69 19.76
N VAL A 242 5.63 5.75 19.48
CA VAL A 242 6.92 5.65 20.18
C VAL A 242 7.90 6.61 19.51
N HIS A 243 8.21 7.71 20.18
CA HIS A 243 9.42 8.51 19.92
C HIS A 243 10.26 8.57 21.20
N PRO A 244 11.60 8.43 21.12
CA PRO A 244 12.46 8.65 22.27
C PRO A 244 12.61 10.15 22.56
N ALA A 245 12.69 10.47 23.85
CA ALA A 245 12.79 11.82 24.39
C ALA A 245 14.06 12.56 23.93
N SER A 246 13.92 13.85 23.64
CA SER A 246 15.06 14.78 23.61
C SER A 246 14.69 16.09 24.30
N ASP A 247 15.69 16.59 25.03
CA ASP A 247 15.64 17.63 26.04
C ASP A 247 15.17 19.01 25.57
N THR A 248 14.67 19.72 26.57
CA THR A 248 14.21 21.11 26.62
C THR A 248 15.18 22.14 26.06
N GLY A 249 14.67 23.07 25.24
CA GLY A 249 15.40 24.28 24.83
C GLY A 249 14.53 25.32 24.12
N SER A 250 13.97 26.25 24.90
CA SER A 250 13.38 27.57 24.58
C SER A 250 12.72 27.81 23.20
N GLN A 251 11.39 27.95 23.23
CA GLN A 251 10.61 28.61 22.18
C GLN A 251 10.66 30.13 22.33
N THR A 252 10.96 30.82 21.23
CA THR A 252 10.47 32.18 20.96
C THR A 252 9.71 32.16 19.64
N PRO A 253 8.59 32.90 19.51
CA PRO A 253 7.69 32.77 18.37
C PRO A 253 8.20 33.63 17.21
N LEU A 254 8.39 33.03 16.05
CA LEU A 254 8.51 33.76 14.79
C LEU A 254 7.31 33.44 13.92
N SER A 255 6.29 34.29 14.07
CA SER A 255 5.31 34.56 13.02
C SER A 255 6.04 35.09 11.80
N VAL A 256 6.08 34.32 10.72
CA VAL A 256 6.34 34.84 9.37
C VAL A 256 5.38 34.17 8.41
N HIS A 257 4.66 35.02 7.68
CA HIS A 257 3.67 34.74 6.64
C HIS A 257 4.08 33.61 5.69
N PHE A 258 3.19 32.63 5.49
CA PHE A 258 3.27 31.65 4.40
C PHE A 258 1.91 31.50 3.73
N ALA A 259 1.51 32.55 3.01
CA ALA A 259 0.39 32.53 2.07
C ALA A 259 0.84 32.20 0.62
N GLU A 260 2.11 31.85 0.40
CA GLU A 260 2.70 31.85 -0.95
C GLU A 260 2.95 30.46 -1.55
N ALA A 261 2.68 29.37 -0.82
CA ALA A 261 2.86 28.00 -1.33
C ALA A 261 1.60 27.36 -1.96
N LEU A 262 0.47 28.07 -1.96
CA LEU A 262 -0.83 27.56 -2.44
C LEU A 262 -1.43 28.37 -3.62
N HIS A 263 -0.79 29.47 -4.03
CA HIS A 263 -1.32 30.36 -5.08
C HIS A 263 -0.64 30.23 -6.47
N ILE A 264 0.29 29.30 -6.69
CA ILE A 264 0.99 29.15 -7.98
C ILE A 264 0.29 28.21 -8.97
N LEU A 265 -0.94 27.72 -8.70
CA LEU A 265 -1.66 26.85 -9.64
C LEU A 265 -3.16 27.12 -9.76
N ASP A 266 -3.59 28.38 -9.57
CA ASP A 266 -4.97 28.77 -9.87
C ASP A 266 -5.03 30.17 -10.48
N SER A 267 -5.23 30.21 -11.79
CA SER A 267 -5.77 31.35 -12.56
C SER A 267 -6.06 30.81 -13.95
N ASP A 268 -7.33 30.51 -14.22
CA ASP A 268 -8.01 31.01 -15.41
C ASP A 268 -9.52 30.85 -15.17
N GLU A 269 -10.09 31.88 -14.56
CA GLU A 269 -11.53 32.10 -14.56
C GLU A 269 -12.00 32.39 -15.98
N VAL A 270 -13.10 31.72 -16.33
CA VAL A 270 -13.91 31.97 -17.51
C VAL A 270 -14.41 33.41 -17.51
N SER A 271 -14.13 34.15 -18.59
CA SER A 271 -14.90 35.34 -18.97
C SER A 271 -15.15 35.37 -20.47
N THR A 272 -16.43 35.34 -20.81
CA THR A 272 -17.01 35.46 -22.15
C THR A 272 -16.85 36.88 -22.70
N SER A 273 -16.39 37.05 -23.95
CA SER A 273 -16.76 38.20 -24.81
C SER A 273 -16.16 38.14 -26.23
N SER A 274 -17.06 38.02 -27.21
CA SER A 274 -17.14 38.76 -28.48
C SER A 274 -16.02 38.70 -29.55
N CYS A 275 -16.45 38.34 -30.76
CA CYS A 275 -15.75 38.36 -32.05
C CYS A 275 -14.88 39.59 -32.35
N LYS A 276 -13.73 39.36 -33.01
CA LYS A 276 -13.32 40.05 -34.25
C LYS A 276 -12.18 39.33 -34.97
N THR A 277 -12.35 39.19 -36.28
CA THR A 277 -11.43 38.71 -37.30
C THR A 277 -10.26 39.66 -37.56
N SER A 278 -9.03 39.14 -37.68
CA SER A 278 -8.04 39.60 -38.67
C SER A 278 -6.84 38.65 -38.75
N LYS A 279 -6.38 38.43 -39.98
CA LYS A 279 -5.27 37.57 -40.38
C LYS A 279 -3.90 38.16 -40.03
N ASP A 280 -2.94 37.26 -39.79
CA ASP A 280 -1.61 37.14 -40.40
C ASP A 280 -0.45 36.94 -39.43
N LYS A 281 0.30 35.85 -39.72
CA LYS A 281 1.71 35.54 -39.43
C LYS A 281 2.17 35.61 -37.97
N GLU A 282 2.64 34.48 -37.42
CA GLU A 282 4.07 34.12 -37.46
C GLU A 282 4.31 32.87 -36.58
N GLN A 283 5.32 32.12 -36.99
CA GLN A 283 5.64 30.77 -36.57
C GLN A 283 6.27 30.77 -35.18
N ALA A 284 5.57 30.22 -34.19
CA ALA A 284 6.17 29.80 -32.93
C ALA A 284 5.79 28.33 -32.70
N ASN A 285 6.80 27.46 -32.81
CA ASN A 285 6.72 26.08 -32.39
C ASN A 285 6.33 26.02 -30.91
N ALA A 286 5.04 25.88 -30.64
CA ALA A 286 4.54 25.42 -29.36
C ALA A 286 5.06 23.99 -29.20
N THR A 287 6.14 23.85 -28.44
CA THR A 287 6.61 22.55 -27.98
C THR A 287 5.49 21.99 -27.12
N SER A 288 4.73 21.05 -27.68
CA SER A 288 3.72 20.29 -26.97
C SER A 288 4.29 19.87 -25.61
N PRO A 289 3.60 20.12 -24.49
CA PRO A 289 4.04 19.63 -23.19
C PRO A 289 4.25 18.13 -23.33
N LYS A 290 5.46 17.65 -23.03
CA LYS A 290 5.83 16.23 -23.14
C LYS A 290 4.71 15.42 -22.49
N SER A 291 3.89 14.76 -23.32
CA SER A 291 2.77 13.96 -22.88
C SER A 291 3.31 12.95 -21.89
N TYR A 292 2.79 12.98 -20.66
CA TYR A 292 3.06 11.94 -19.70
C TYR A 292 2.64 10.61 -20.34
N MET A 293 3.58 9.67 -20.45
CA MET A 293 3.34 8.33 -20.98
C MET A 293 3.12 7.41 -19.79
N SER A 294 1.93 6.83 -19.72
CA SER A 294 1.48 6.00 -18.60
C SER A 294 2.17 4.64 -18.70
N PRO A 295 3.07 4.28 -17.77
CA PRO A 295 3.80 3.01 -17.83
C PRO A 295 2.91 1.76 -17.71
N LEU A 296 1.73 1.86 -17.08
CA LEU A 296 0.90 0.68 -16.78
C LEU A 296 -0.36 0.56 -17.64
N LEU A 297 -0.91 1.67 -18.12
CA LEU A 297 -2.19 1.69 -18.83
C LEU A 297 -2.04 1.89 -20.35
N GLU A 298 -0.80 1.98 -20.85
CA GLU A 298 -0.51 1.98 -22.29
C GLU A 298 -0.56 0.55 -22.83
N GLY A 299 -1.76 0.01 -22.98
CA GLY A 299 -1.99 -1.31 -23.56
C GLY A 299 -3.45 -1.53 -23.94
N PRO A 300 -3.73 -2.51 -24.81
CA PRO A 300 -5.10 -2.84 -25.19
C PRO A 300 -5.90 -3.42 -24.01
N ASP A 301 -5.23 -3.92 -22.97
CA ASP A 301 -5.85 -4.45 -21.76
C ASP A 301 -5.19 -3.86 -20.50
N PRO A 302 -5.76 -2.80 -19.91
CA PRO A 302 -5.29 -2.22 -18.65
C PRO A 302 -5.24 -3.23 -17.49
N ALA A 303 -6.06 -4.29 -17.52
CA ALA A 303 -6.07 -5.30 -16.48
C ALA A 303 -4.79 -6.15 -16.43
N ALA A 304 -4.03 -6.21 -17.54
CA ALA A 304 -2.83 -7.02 -17.64
C ALA A 304 -1.66 -6.48 -16.78
N ALA A 305 -1.72 -5.23 -16.35
CA ALA A 305 -0.71 -4.63 -15.48
C ALA A 305 -0.77 -5.16 -14.03
N TRP A 306 -1.89 -5.76 -13.60
CA TRP A 306 -1.98 -6.45 -12.32
C TRP A 306 -1.79 -7.96 -12.49
N ASP A 307 -0.63 -8.45 -12.05
CA ASP A 307 -0.26 -9.86 -12.02
C ASP A 307 0.43 -10.18 -10.68
N ALA A 308 -0.25 -10.89 -9.79
CA ALA A 308 0.29 -11.25 -8.47
C ALA A 308 1.50 -12.19 -8.54
N LEU A 309 1.77 -12.84 -9.69
CA LEU A 309 2.99 -13.62 -9.91
C LEU A 309 4.13 -12.79 -10.51
N ASP A 310 3.87 -11.55 -10.91
CA ASP A 310 4.92 -10.61 -11.30
C ASP A 310 5.59 -10.01 -10.06
N ALA A 311 6.74 -10.58 -9.68
CA ALA A 311 7.51 -10.12 -8.53
C ALA A 311 7.95 -8.65 -8.65
N LYS A 312 8.21 -8.13 -9.87
CA LYS A 312 8.58 -6.71 -10.04
C LYS A 312 7.41 -5.81 -9.68
N MET A 313 6.21 -6.14 -10.16
CA MET A 313 4.99 -5.42 -9.81
C MET A 313 4.74 -5.49 -8.30
N ALA A 314 4.77 -6.68 -7.72
CA ALA A 314 4.51 -6.89 -6.29
C ALA A 314 5.50 -6.12 -5.39
N VAL A 315 6.81 -6.20 -5.67
CA VAL A 315 7.83 -5.43 -4.93
C VAL A 315 7.57 -3.94 -5.03
N ARG A 316 7.32 -3.41 -6.24
CA ARG A 316 7.05 -1.98 -6.44
C ARG A 316 5.83 -1.54 -5.66
N PHE A 317 4.73 -2.28 -5.76
CA PHE A 317 3.50 -2.01 -5.01
C PHE A 317 3.76 -1.94 -3.49
N LEU A 318 4.42 -2.96 -2.93
CA LEU A 318 4.73 -3.02 -1.50
C LEU A 318 5.63 -1.87 -1.05
N VAL A 319 6.73 -1.63 -1.76
CA VAL A 319 7.71 -0.59 -1.44
C VAL A 319 7.08 0.80 -1.58
N PHE A 320 6.27 1.04 -2.61
CA PHE A 320 5.65 2.34 -2.83
C PHE A 320 4.57 2.61 -1.79
N CYS A 321 3.73 1.62 -1.46
CA CYS A 321 2.76 1.72 -0.37
C CYS A 321 3.44 2.04 0.96
N PHE A 322 4.49 1.28 1.29
CA PHE A 322 5.25 1.48 2.52
C PHE A 322 5.90 2.86 2.57
N THR A 323 6.56 3.29 1.49
CA THR A 323 7.22 4.60 1.42
C THR A 323 6.22 5.73 1.61
N LEU A 324 5.09 5.69 0.90
CA LEU A 324 4.05 6.72 0.99
C LEU A 324 3.36 6.72 2.36
N SER A 325 3.26 5.57 3.02
CA SER A 325 2.77 5.45 4.40
C SER A 325 3.77 5.99 5.43
N LYS A 326 5.05 5.60 5.31
CA LYS A 326 6.14 5.98 6.24
C LYS A 326 6.33 7.48 6.34
N TYR A 327 6.23 8.20 5.22
CA TYR A 327 6.40 9.66 5.18
C TYR A 327 5.09 10.44 5.22
N LYS A 328 3.98 9.78 5.56
CA LYS A 328 2.68 10.42 5.80
C LYS A 328 2.68 11.11 7.16
N THR A 329 2.11 12.30 7.19
CA THR A 329 1.84 13.04 8.43
C THR A 329 0.37 13.47 8.43
N PHE A 330 -0.24 13.46 9.61
CA PHE A 330 -1.59 13.99 9.80
C PHE A 330 -1.52 15.36 10.43
N GLY A 331 -2.34 16.28 9.92
CA GLY A 331 -2.42 17.65 10.41
C GLY A 331 -3.86 18.12 10.46
N ARG A 332 -4.11 19.10 11.34
CA ARG A 332 -5.34 19.90 11.29
C ARG A 332 -5.13 21.03 10.28
N PHE A 333 -6.03 21.11 9.31
CA PHE A 333 -6.14 22.16 8.32
C PHE A 333 -7.44 22.95 8.56
N ALA A 334 -7.58 24.12 7.95
CA ALA A 334 -8.74 25.00 8.15
C ALA A 334 -10.10 24.32 7.89
N GLY A 335 -10.13 23.23 7.09
CA GLY A 335 -11.33 22.44 6.78
C GLY A 335 -11.41 21.04 7.38
N GLY A 336 -10.51 20.65 8.31
CA GLY A 336 -10.55 19.33 8.95
C GLY A 336 -9.19 18.68 9.19
N VAL A 337 -9.19 17.39 9.56
CA VAL A 337 -7.96 16.58 9.68
C VAL A 337 -7.64 15.98 8.32
N GLY A 338 -6.41 16.16 7.85
CA GLY A 338 -5.95 15.61 6.58
C GLY A 338 -4.59 14.92 6.69
N GLY A 339 -4.28 14.05 5.72
CA GLY A 339 -2.96 13.46 5.55
C GLY A 339 -2.17 14.18 4.46
N ARG A 340 -0.87 14.43 4.69
CA ARG A 340 0.07 14.95 3.69
C ARG A 340 1.40 14.21 3.77
N LEU A 341 2.14 14.16 2.67
CA LEU A 341 3.53 13.70 2.71
C LEU A 341 4.42 14.75 3.35
N TYR A 342 5.48 14.30 4.02
CA TYR A 342 6.46 15.14 4.67
C TYR A 342 7.87 14.93 4.07
N PRO A 343 8.18 15.59 2.93
CA PRO A 343 9.44 15.43 2.22
C PRO A 343 10.68 15.73 3.07
N GLU A 344 10.59 16.68 3.99
CA GLU A 344 11.66 17.07 4.91
C GLU A 344 12.07 15.90 5.81
N GLU A 345 11.12 15.08 6.24
CA GLU A 345 11.39 13.91 7.08
C GLU A 345 12.13 12.82 6.30
N ALA A 346 11.80 12.61 5.04
CA ALA A 346 12.56 11.70 4.18
C ALA A 346 14.00 12.18 4.00
N ILE A 347 14.22 13.49 3.84
CA ILE A 347 15.58 14.06 3.79
C ILE A 347 16.30 13.82 5.13
N ARG A 348 15.64 14.13 6.26
CA ARG A 348 16.21 13.98 7.60
C ARG A 348 16.62 12.54 7.90
N ILE A 349 15.77 11.57 7.58
CA ILE A 349 16.05 10.15 7.77
C ILE A 349 17.21 9.70 6.88
N GLY A 350 17.21 10.05 5.59
CA GLY A 350 18.31 9.72 4.69
C GLY A 350 19.64 10.32 5.17
N ASP A 351 19.62 11.58 5.60
CA ASP A 351 20.78 12.27 6.17
C ASP A 351 21.32 11.59 7.42
N ALA A 352 20.45 11.09 8.30
CA ALA A 352 20.83 10.34 9.49
C ALA A 352 21.47 9.00 9.14
N MET A 353 20.94 8.31 8.12
CA MET A 353 21.44 7.02 7.64
C MET A 353 22.83 7.07 7.01
N VAL A 354 23.37 8.26 6.70
CA VAL A 354 24.72 8.42 6.12
C VAL A 354 25.60 9.37 6.93
N ALA A 355 25.17 9.78 8.12
CA ALA A 355 25.85 10.81 8.90
C ALA A 355 27.30 10.42 9.25
N ASP A 356 27.57 9.12 9.40
CA ASP A 356 28.88 8.55 9.72
C ASP A 356 29.79 8.37 8.49
N VAL A 357 29.22 8.29 7.28
CA VAL A 357 29.96 8.02 6.03
C VAL A 357 30.02 9.21 5.07
N TRP A 358 29.22 10.27 5.29
CA TRP A 358 29.21 11.44 4.43
C TRP A 358 29.91 12.65 5.07
N ASN A 359 31.12 12.96 4.59
CA ASN A 359 31.75 14.24 4.89
C ASN A 359 31.16 15.37 4.03
N ARG A 360 30.19 16.10 4.58
CA ARG A 360 29.52 17.24 3.91
C ARG A 360 30.42 18.46 3.69
N ALA A 361 31.59 18.52 4.32
CA ALA A 361 32.55 19.59 4.11
C ALA A 361 33.43 19.38 2.85
N THR A 362 33.31 18.23 2.17
CA THR A 362 34.06 17.98 0.94
C THR A 362 33.51 18.84 -0.21
N PRO A 363 34.31 19.77 -0.77
CA PRO A 363 33.82 20.82 -1.66
C PRO A 363 33.32 20.31 -3.02
N ASP A 364 33.74 19.11 -3.41
CA ASP A 364 33.35 18.48 -4.69
C ASP A 364 31.88 18.09 -4.72
N TYR A 365 31.22 17.94 -3.57
CA TYR A 365 29.85 17.40 -3.47
C TYR A 365 28.93 18.38 -2.75
N LYS A 366 27.85 18.75 -3.44
CA LYS A 366 26.84 19.65 -2.93
C LYS A 366 25.88 18.90 -2.02
N TYR A 367 25.61 19.52 -0.87
CA TYR A 367 24.48 19.15 -0.03
C TYR A 367 23.30 20.08 -0.32
N SER A 368 22.08 19.54 -0.27
CA SER A 368 20.86 20.31 -0.50
C SER A 368 19.71 19.80 0.37
N LYS A 369 19.12 20.72 1.14
CA LYS A 369 17.87 20.51 1.87
C LYS A 369 16.63 20.73 1.00
N ALA A 370 16.79 21.02 -0.29
CA ALA A 370 15.67 21.30 -1.17
C ALA A 370 14.76 20.06 -1.31
N THR A 371 13.50 20.23 -0.93
CA THR A 371 12.48 19.18 -0.91
C THR A 371 11.98 18.79 -2.29
N ARG A 372 12.19 19.65 -3.31
CA ARG A 372 11.71 19.45 -4.68
C ARG A 372 12.00 18.05 -5.22
N ARG A 373 13.19 17.49 -4.98
CA ARG A 373 13.56 16.14 -5.46
C ARG A 373 12.68 15.04 -4.86
N VAL A 374 12.37 15.15 -3.57
CA VAL A 374 11.56 14.19 -2.83
C VAL A 374 10.08 14.38 -3.16
N ILE A 375 9.63 15.62 -3.36
CA ILE A 375 8.28 15.93 -3.86
C ILE A 375 8.04 15.28 -5.23
N LEU A 376 9.00 15.42 -6.15
CA LEU A 376 8.90 14.80 -7.48
C LEU A 376 8.90 13.26 -7.41
N GLU A 377 9.73 12.68 -6.54
CA GLU A 377 9.71 11.25 -6.27
C GLU A 377 8.34 10.80 -5.77
N PHE A 378 7.82 11.43 -4.72
CA PHE A 378 6.53 11.10 -4.14
C PHE A 378 5.38 11.24 -5.13
N GLY A 379 5.36 12.30 -5.94
CA GLY A 379 4.40 12.44 -7.02
C GLY A 379 4.46 11.29 -8.02
N ALA A 380 5.66 10.86 -8.42
CA ALA A 380 5.83 9.71 -9.31
C ALA A 380 5.32 8.39 -8.69
N LEU A 381 5.56 8.17 -7.40
CA LEU A 381 5.03 7.00 -6.69
C LEU A 381 3.50 7.04 -6.61
N GLN A 382 2.90 8.20 -6.30
CA GLN A 382 1.45 8.38 -6.24
C GLN A 382 0.81 8.13 -7.60
N THR A 383 1.38 8.69 -8.67
CA THR A 383 0.93 8.45 -10.04
C THR A 383 0.95 6.97 -10.39
N TRP A 384 2.09 6.28 -10.20
CA TRP A 384 2.20 4.84 -10.51
C TRP A 384 1.21 4.00 -9.69
N MET A 385 1.05 4.33 -8.40
CA MET A 385 0.08 3.67 -7.52
C MET A 385 -1.37 3.89 -7.97
N SER A 386 -1.69 5.08 -8.47
CA SER A 386 -3.02 5.41 -8.97
C SER A 386 -3.37 4.62 -10.24
N GLU A 387 -2.41 4.49 -11.15
CA GLU A 387 -2.55 3.68 -12.36
C GLU A 387 -2.71 2.19 -12.03
N LEU A 388 -1.86 1.65 -11.15
CA LEU A 388 -1.96 0.26 -10.73
C LEU A 388 -3.28 -0.03 -10.02
N SER A 389 -3.79 0.92 -9.23
CA SER A 389 -5.09 0.78 -8.56
C SER A 389 -6.23 0.64 -9.57
N CYS A 390 -6.21 1.44 -10.64
CA CYS A 390 -7.17 1.31 -11.73
C CYS A 390 -7.00 0.01 -12.52
N ALA A 391 -5.75 -0.40 -12.80
CA ALA A 391 -5.46 -1.68 -13.45
C ALA A 391 -5.99 -2.87 -12.65
N TRP A 392 -5.80 -2.87 -11.33
CA TRP A 392 -6.35 -3.88 -10.43
C TRP A 392 -7.88 -3.89 -10.46
N LEU A 393 -8.54 -2.73 -10.41
CA LEU A 393 -10.00 -2.67 -10.50
C LEU A 393 -10.52 -3.20 -11.84
N CYS A 394 -9.86 -2.88 -12.96
CA CYS A 394 -10.16 -3.46 -14.27
C CYS A 394 -9.96 -4.99 -14.27
N HIS A 395 -8.87 -5.48 -13.67
CA HIS A 395 -8.61 -6.91 -13.50
C HIS A 395 -9.72 -7.59 -12.70
N THR A 396 -10.07 -7.06 -11.53
CA THR A 396 -11.14 -7.58 -10.69
C THR A 396 -12.49 -7.59 -11.42
N ALA A 397 -12.82 -6.50 -12.12
CA ALA A 397 -14.07 -6.36 -12.87
C ALA A 397 -14.16 -7.32 -14.07
N LYS A 398 -13.03 -7.64 -14.72
CA LYS A 398 -12.97 -8.59 -15.85
C LYS A 398 -13.44 -10.00 -15.45
N TYR A 399 -13.21 -10.38 -14.19
CA TYR A 399 -13.64 -11.66 -13.63
C TYR A 399 -14.98 -11.56 -12.86
N SER A 400 -15.72 -10.45 -13.02
CA SER A 400 -17.04 -10.29 -12.43
C SER A 400 -18.04 -11.25 -13.10
N ALA A 401 -18.62 -12.15 -12.31
CA ALA A 401 -19.75 -12.98 -12.71
C ALA A 401 -21.07 -12.23 -12.53
N ALA A 402 -21.14 -11.26 -11.61
CA ALA A 402 -22.36 -10.53 -11.30
C ALA A 402 -22.75 -9.51 -12.38
N SER A 403 -21.77 -8.97 -13.12
CA SER A 403 -22.03 -7.97 -14.16
C SER A 403 -20.97 -8.06 -15.28
N PRO A 404 -21.24 -8.82 -16.36
CA PRO A 404 -20.31 -8.96 -17.48
C PRO A 404 -19.89 -7.64 -18.15
N SER A 405 -20.69 -6.58 -18.01
CA SER A 405 -20.39 -5.22 -18.50
C SER A 405 -19.60 -4.36 -17.52
N LEU A 406 -19.29 -4.86 -16.31
CA LEU A 406 -18.59 -4.08 -15.28
C LEU A 406 -17.18 -3.68 -15.73
N GLY A 407 -16.50 -4.54 -16.47
CA GLY A 407 -15.20 -4.23 -17.06
C GLY A 407 -15.26 -3.02 -18.00
N SER A 408 -16.22 -3.00 -18.93
CA SER A 408 -16.43 -1.86 -19.83
C SER A 408 -16.78 -0.58 -19.07
N LEU A 409 -17.69 -0.68 -18.10
CA LEU A 409 -18.06 0.47 -17.26
C LEU A 409 -16.88 1.01 -16.44
N MET A 410 -15.99 0.14 -15.98
CA MET A 410 -14.76 0.55 -15.27
C MET A 410 -13.86 1.39 -16.17
N VAL A 411 -13.64 0.94 -17.41
CA VAL A 411 -12.84 1.66 -18.40
C VAL A 411 -13.49 2.99 -18.80
N ASP A 412 -14.81 3.00 -19.01
CA ASP A 412 -15.56 4.20 -19.41
C ASP A 412 -15.56 5.30 -18.33
N THR A 413 -15.43 4.91 -17.06
CA THR A 413 -15.40 5.86 -15.92
C THR A 413 -13.99 6.24 -15.49
N PHE A 414 -12.97 5.77 -16.22
CA PHE A 414 -11.58 6.12 -15.99
C PHE A 414 -11.34 7.61 -16.26
N LYS A 415 -10.69 8.29 -15.31
CA LYS A 415 -10.27 9.69 -15.44
C LYS A 415 -8.83 9.83 -15.01
N THR A 416 -8.07 10.64 -15.74
CA THR A 416 -6.73 11.07 -15.33
C THR A 416 -6.74 12.58 -15.16
N SER A 417 -6.27 13.05 -14.01
CA SER A 417 -6.14 14.47 -13.72
C SER A 417 -4.98 15.12 -14.48
N SER A 418 -4.91 16.45 -14.49
CA SER A 418 -3.77 17.21 -15.02
C SER A 418 -2.44 16.93 -14.29
N LYS A 419 -2.50 16.30 -13.12
CA LYS A 419 -1.34 15.87 -12.32
C LYS A 419 -0.97 14.40 -12.56
N SER A 420 -1.51 13.78 -13.63
CA SER A 420 -1.29 12.37 -13.95
C SER A 420 -1.75 11.40 -12.86
N VAL A 421 -2.69 11.79 -12.01
CA VAL A 421 -3.34 10.86 -11.07
C VAL A 421 -4.57 10.27 -11.75
N SER A 422 -4.60 8.94 -11.82
CA SER A 422 -5.69 8.17 -12.42
C SER A 422 -6.68 7.68 -11.37
N CYS A 423 -7.97 7.70 -11.71
CA CYS A 423 -9.03 7.21 -10.84
C CYS A 423 -10.18 6.63 -11.65
N VAL A 424 -11.02 5.87 -10.94
CA VAL A 424 -12.33 5.43 -11.42
C VAL A 424 -13.40 5.90 -10.45
N SER A 425 -14.66 5.91 -10.91
CA SER A 425 -15.79 6.24 -10.03
C SER A 425 -15.82 5.32 -8.80
N THR A 426 -15.88 5.92 -7.60
CA THR A 426 -15.87 5.17 -6.33
C THR A 426 -16.96 4.12 -6.25
N TYR A 427 -18.16 4.43 -6.76
CA TYR A 427 -19.27 3.48 -6.76
C TYR A 427 -18.99 2.27 -7.66
N VAL A 428 -18.42 2.49 -8.86
CA VAL A 428 -18.08 1.42 -9.79
C VAL A 428 -16.95 0.54 -9.23
N GLY A 429 -15.90 1.18 -8.69
CA GLY A 429 -14.82 0.47 -8.00
C GLY A 429 -15.33 -0.37 -6.82
N TRP A 430 -16.26 0.18 -6.03
CA TRP A 430 -16.88 -0.53 -4.92
C TRP A 430 -17.62 -1.79 -5.35
N LEU A 431 -18.34 -1.77 -6.49
CA LEU A 431 -19.03 -2.97 -6.99
C LEU A 431 -18.06 -4.11 -7.28
N ALA A 432 -16.92 -3.81 -7.91
CA ALA A 432 -15.88 -4.80 -8.21
C ALA A 432 -15.24 -5.36 -6.92
N ILE A 433 -14.90 -4.48 -5.98
CA ILE A 433 -14.31 -4.87 -4.68
C ILE A 433 -15.27 -5.75 -3.88
N ARG A 434 -16.54 -5.35 -3.78
CA ARG A 434 -17.57 -6.08 -3.03
C ARG A 434 -17.76 -7.49 -3.58
N GLU A 435 -17.78 -7.63 -4.90
CA GLU A 435 -17.91 -8.94 -5.54
C GLU A 435 -16.68 -9.82 -5.30
N LEU A 436 -15.47 -9.26 -5.42
CA LEU A 436 -14.24 -9.97 -5.07
C LEU A 436 -14.31 -10.51 -3.64
N TRP A 437 -14.71 -9.67 -2.69
CA TRP A 437 -14.84 -10.04 -1.29
C TRP A 437 -15.86 -11.16 -1.08
N ALA A 438 -17.01 -11.09 -1.75
CA ALA A 438 -18.01 -12.15 -1.69
C ALA A 438 -17.51 -13.46 -2.29
N ARG A 439 -16.86 -13.41 -3.47
CA ARG A 439 -16.34 -14.58 -4.18
C ARG A 439 -15.24 -15.29 -3.40
N GLU A 440 -14.34 -14.53 -2.80
CA GLU A 440 -13.18 -15.07 -2.09
C GLU A 440 -13.44 -15.32 -0.60
N GLY A 441 -14.66 -15.09 -0.12
CA GLY A 441 -15.07 -15.33 1.28
C GLY A 441 -14.31 -14.45 2.27
N TYR A 442 -14.24 -13.14 2.02
CA TYR A 442 -13.59 -12.20 2.95
C TYR A 442 -14.53 -11.90 4.12
N SER A 443 -14.01 -11.97 5.35
CA SER A 443 -14.72 -11.48 6.52
C SER A 443 -14.73 -9.96 6.52
N LEU A 444 -15.91 -9.35 6.42
CA LEU A 444 -16.09 -7.91 6.42
C LEU A 444 -16.58 -7.46 7.78
N ILE A 445 -15.92 -6.45 8.34
CA ILE A 445 -16.39 -5.74 9.54
C ILE A 445 -16.92 -4.39 9.08
N PHE A 446 -18.22 -4.18 9.25
CA PHE A 446 -18.84 -2.89 9.03
C PHE A 446 -18.79 -2.11 10.34
N VAL A 447 -18.04 -1.01 10.36
CA VAL A 447 -18.00 -0.08 11.48
C VAL A 447 -18.90 1.08 11.15
N ASP A 448 -20.07 1.13 11.80
CA ASP A 448 -20.94 2.29 11.75
C ASP A 448 -20.52 3.28 12.85
N ARG A 449 -20.35 4.55 12.49
CA ARG A 449 -20.00 5.62 13.43
C ARG A 449 -21.09 6.68 13.37
N PHE A 450 -21.90 6.71 14.42
CA PHE A 450 -22.85 7.79 14.65
C PHE A 450 -22.12 8.97 15.27
N PHE A 451 -22.07 10.10 14.55
CA PHE A 451 -21.63 11.36 15.12
C PHE A 451 -22.82 12.00 15.80
N CYS A 452 -22.84 12.00 17.14
CA CYS A 452 -23.85 12.71 17.92
C CYS A 452 -23.63 14.22 17.83
N ASP A 453 -24.69 15.03 18.00
CA ASP A 453 -24.65 16.50 17.96
C ASP A 453 -23.61 17.13 18.91
N ASN A 454 -23.18 16.38 19.93
CA ASN A 454 -22.19 16.80 20.91
C ASN A 454 -20.73 16.41 20.57
N GLY A 455 -20.47 15.79 19.41
CA GLY A 455 -19.13 15.49 18.92
C GLY A 455 -18.26 14.66 19.88
N LYS A 456 -18.88 13.85 20.75
CA LYS A 456 -18.20 12.90 21.64
C LYS A 456 -18.35 11.48 21.14
#